data_AF-A0A1G9VLN2-F1
#
_entry.id   AF-A0A1G9VLN2-F1
#
_cell.length_a   1.000
_cell.length_b   1.000
_cell.length_c   1.000
_cell.angle_alpha   90.00
_cell.angle_beta   90.00
_cell.angle_gamma   90.00
#
_symmetry.space_group_name_H-M   'P 1'
#
loop_
_entity.id
_entity.type
_entity.pdbx_description
1 polymer ?
#
loop_
_entity_poly.entity_id
_entity_poly.type
_entity_poly.pdbx_seq_one_letter_code
_entity_poly.pdbx_strand_id
1 'polypeptide(L)'
;MSTGTPGYGAPQNDGYPGAGQPYGYGAPQPNAAQPYGYTPPAQPGVSVGDGMSWAWSRITDNAVVLLVGFGLWTILGRLGAEASFTLNGVEYHYGLGIPGGGIISFVVTLISPIVLAHVGLLTSSGRKADFKDFFTFPNFGQTLLALILSALAIGLGAIFLVIPGIILYYLLTFVQYAAVEHNLEATAAMRYSMRLLSDNVGVLVPFALVGVLLHLAGAVTVIGWIVTGPLVALMTTYAYVRVQGRDVARYPSQG
;
A
#
# COMPACT_ATOMS: atom_id res chain seq x y z
N MET A 1 8.42 6.69 74.33
CA MET A 1 7.82 7.56 73.30
C MET A 1 8.87 7.68 72.18
N SER A 2 8.78 6.87 71.12
CA SER A 2 8.05 7.04 69.84
C SER A 2 8.75 7.95 68.82
N THR A 3 9.00 7.38 67.62
CA THR A 3 9.07 7.97 66.25
C THR A 3 10.21 8.98 65.95
N GLY A 4 10.81 9.11 64.76
CA GLY A 4 10.61 8.59 63.40
C GLY A 4 11.46 9.44 62.41
N THR A 5 11.81 8.88 61.24
CA THR A 5 12.60 9.38 60.06
C THR A 5 12.21 10.78 59.52
N PRO A 6 12.95 11.50 58.61
CA PRO A 6 13.50 11.11 57.26
C PRO A 6 14.90 11.75 56.94
N GLY A 7 15.62 11.61 55.82
CA GLY A 7 15.41 11.11 54.44
C GLY A 7 15.97 12.11 53.39
N TYR A 8 16.97 11.67 52.61
CA TYR A 8 17.34 12.02 51.21
C TYR A 8 17.62 13.45 50.69
N GLY A 9 18.64 13.53 49.80
CA GLY A 9 18.66 14.48 48.67
C GLY A 9 20.03 14.69 48.00
N ALA A 10 20.36 13.90 46.97
CA ALA A 10 21.44 14.19 46.00
C ALA A 10 20.84 14.91 44.76
N PRO A 11 21.59 15.81 44.10
CA PRO A 11 21.03 16.73 43.11
C PRO A 11 20.59 16.06 41.80
N GLN A 12 19.45 16.54 41.29
CA GLN A 12 18.82 16.20 40.02
C GLN A 12 19.70 16.61 38.82
N ASN A 13 19.85 15.69 37.87
CA ASN A 13 20.42 15.96 36.55
C ASN A 13 19.27 16.03 35.53
N ASP A 14 18.99 17.23 35.05
CA ASP A 14 18.07 17.53 33.96
C ASP A 14 18.68 17.10 32.62
N GLY A 15 18.36 15.88 32.18
CA GLY A 15 18.77 15.34 30.89
C GLY A 15 17.72 15.57 29.80
N TYR A 16 17.96 16.56 28.94
CA TYR A 16 17.39 16.64 27.58
C TYR A 16 17.71 15.35 26.78
N PRO A 17 16.77 14.73 26.04
CA PRO A 17 17.13 13.81 24.96
C PRO A 17 17.37 14.60 23.68
N GLY A 18 18.65 14.82 23.36
CA GLY A 18 19.10 15.30 22.07
C GLY A 18 19.18 14.20 21.01
N ALA A 19 18.80 14.59 19.79
CA ALA A 19 19.43 14.28 18.51
C ALA A 19 19.76 12.82 18.13
N GLY A 20 19.06 12.33 17.10
CA GLY A 20 19.64 11.71 15.91
C GLY A 20 20.43 10.42 16.09
N GLN A 21 19.76 9.28 15.95
CA GLN A 21 20.41 7.99 15.68
C GLN A 21 20.55 7.81 14.15
N PRO A 22 21.77 7.65 13.60
CA PRO A 22 21.96 7.31 12.20
C PRO A 22 21.72 5.81 11.98
N TYR A 23 21.01 5.49 10.89
CA TYR A 23 20.78 4.12 10.41
C TYR A 23 22.11 3.48 9.99
N GLY A 24 22.74 2.74 10.90
CA GLY A 24 23.92 1.92 10.64
C GLY A 24 23.53 0.47 10.35
N TYR A 25 23.81 0.00 9.13
CA TYR A 25 23.84 -1.43 8.79
C TYR A 25 24.97 -2.08 9.59
N GLY A 26 24.64 -2.73 10.71
CA GLY A 26 25.58 -3.50 11.50
C GLY A 26 25.91 -4.84 10.83
N ALA A 27 27.19 -5.10 10.61
CA ALA A 27 27.70 -6.40 10.20
C ALA A 27 27.36 -7.48 11.25
N PRO A 28 27.23 -8.77 10.87
CA PRO A 28 26.93 -9.83 11.83
C PRO A 28 28.08 -9.98 12.83
N GLN A 29 27.82 -9.71 14.11
CA GLN A 29 28.74 -10.07 15.18
C GLN A 29 28.78 -11.60 15.34
N PRO A 30 29.96 -12.24 15.25
CA PRO A 30 30.05 -13.66 15.55
C PRO A 30 29.99 -13.86 17.07
N ASN A 31 28.99 -14.63 17.49
CA ASN A 31 29.00 -15.39 18.73
C ASN A 31 28.85 -14.60 20.06
N ALA A 32 27.71 -13.94 20.24
CA ALA A 32 27.18 -13.70 21.58
C ALA A 32 26.22 -14.85 21.93
N ALA A 33 26.60 -15.68 22.90
CA ALA A 33 25.78 -16.78 23.40
C ALA A 33 24.43 -16.25 23.89
N GLN A 34 23.36 -16.59 23.18
CA GLN A 34 21.99 -16.20 23.50
C GLN A 34 21.51 -16.97 24.75
N PRO A 35 20.88 -16.32 25.74
CA PRO A 35 20.30 -17.00 26.90
C PRO A 35 19.25 -18.05 26.46
N TYR A 36 19.38 -19.26 27.01
CA TYR A 36 18.49 -20.39 26.75
C TYR A 36 17.04 -19.99 27.11
N GLY A 37 16.17 -19.88 26.11
CA GLY A 37 14.73 -19.62 26.29
C GLY A 37 14.16 -18.39 25.58
N TYR A 38 14.98 -17.53 24.97
CA TYR A 38 14.44 -16.49 24.10
C TYR A 38 14.09 -17.09 22.73
N THR A 39 12.85 -17.55 22.56
CA THR A 39 12.28 -17.71 21.23
C THR A 39 11.88 -16.31 20.77
N PRO A 40 12.47 -15.76 19.70
CA PRO A 40 11.94 -14.55 19.09
C PRO A 40 10.43 -14.75 18.87
N PRO A 41 9.58 -13.73 19.11
CA PRO A 41 8.17 -13.82 18.74
C PRO A 41 8.12 -14.36 17.31
N ALA A 42 7.40 -15.47 17.10
CA ALA A 42 7.27 -16.05 15.77
C ALA A 42 6.90 -14.90 14.83
N GLN A 43 7.76 -14.63 13.83
CA GLN A 43 7.44 -13.59 12.86
C GLN A 43 6.04 -13.90 12.36
N PRO A 44 5.07 -12.98 12.53
CA PRO A 44 3.71 -13.37 12.26
C PRO A 44 3.69 -13.75 10.78
N GLY A 45 3.12 -14.91 10.45
CA GLY A 45 3.21 -15.46 9.10
C GLY A 45 2.50 -14.57 8.07
N VAL A 46 3.03 -14.48 6.86
CA VAL A 46 2.36 -13.79 5.75
C VAL A 46 1.49 -14.80 5.01
N SER A 47 0.17 -14.71 5.19
CA SER A 47 -0.82 -15.60 4.60
C SER A 47 -1.86 -14.81 3.83
N VAL A 48 -2.24 -15.31 2.65
CA VAL A 48 -3.30 -14.72 1.81
C VAL A 48 -4.66 -14.75 2.53
N GLY A 49 -4.95 -15.83 3.29
CA GLY A 49 -6.20 -15.96 4.04
C GLY A 49 -6.31 -14.93 5.17
N ASP A 50 -5.21 -14.70 5.88
CA ASP A 50 -5.14 -13.66 6.92
C ASP A 50 -5.25 -12.27 6.31
N GLY A 51 -4.57 -12.05 5.17
CA GLY A 51 -4.64 -10.79 4.43
C GLY A 51 -6.04 -10.48 3.92
N MET A 52 -6.76 -11.49 3.40
CA MET A 52 -8.15 -11.38 2.98
C MET A 52 -9.06 -11.04 4.17
N SER A 53 -8.94 -11.79 5.26
CA SER A 53 -9.74 -11.59 6.47
C SER A 53 -9.48 -10.21 7.08
N TRP A 54 -8.22 -9.78 7.11
CA TRP A 54 -7.83 -8.46 7.55
C TRP A 54 -8.42 -7.37 6.64
N ALA A 55 -8.24 -7.47 5.32
CA ALA A 55 -8.76 -6.50 4.36
C ALA A 55 -10.29 -6.39 4.44
N TRP A 56 -10.99 -7.54 4.56
CA TRP A 56 -12.43 -7.58 4.75
C TRP A 56 -12.85 -6.88 6.05
N SER A 57 -12.16 -7.13 7.17
CA SER A 57 -12.44 -6.45 8.44
C SER A 57 -12.32 -4.93 8.31
N ARG A 58 -11.28 -4.44 7.62
CA ARG A 58 -11.10 -2.99 7.39
C ARG A 58 -12.26 -2.40 6.60
N ILE A 59 -12.71 -3.11 5.57
CA ILE A 59 -13.86 -2.71 4.75
C ILE A 59 -15.12 -2.68 5.62
N THR A 60 -15.44 -3.74 6.35
CA THR A 60 -16.68 -3.78 7.16
C THR A 60 -16.68 -2.74 8.29
N ASP A 61 -15.53 -2.47 8.90
CA ASP A 61 -15.40 -1.52 10.00
C ASP A 61 -15.45 -0.04 9.57
N ASN A 62 -15.25 0.21 8.27
CA ASN A 62 -15.26 1.54 7.67
C ASN A 62 -15.86 1.55 6.25
N ALA A 63 -16.97 0.84 6.07
CA ALA A 63 -17.49 0.49 4.75
C ALA A 63 -17.89 1.70 3.92
N VAL A 64 -18.58 2.66 4.53
CA VAL A 64 -19.05 3.86 3.84
C VAL A 64 -17.87 4.62 3.26
N VAL A 65 -16.85 4.92 4.08
CA VAL A 65 -15.71 5.73 3.62
C VAL A 65 -14.89 4.97 2.58
N LEU A 66 -14.60 3.69 2.80
CA LEU A 66 -13.75 2.93 1.91
C LEU A 66 -14.42 2.61 0.56
N LEU A 67 -15.69 2.18 0.58
CA LEU A 67 -16.42 1.83 -0.64
C LEU A 67 -16.86 3.07 -1.43
N VAL A 68 -17.38 4.11 -0.75
CA VAL A 68 -17.77 5.35 -1.43
C VAL A 68 -16.54 6.13 -1.88
N GLY A 69 -15.48 6.18 -1.08
CA GLY A 69 -14.21 6.81 -1.46
C GLY A 69 -13.60 6.14 -2.68
N PHE A 70 -13.51 4.81 -2.68
CA PHE A 70 -13.04 4.04 -3.84
C PHE A 70 -13.96 4.20 -5.06
N GLY A 71 -15.28 4.18 -4.86
CA GLY A 71 -16.26 4.36 -5.92
C GLY A 71 -16.20 5.72 -6.57
N LEU A 72 -16.03 6.78 -5.77
CA LEU A 72 -15.81 8.14 -6.27
C LEU A 72 -14.57 8.21 -7.16
N TRP A 73 -13.43 7.68 -6.69
CA TRP A 73 -12.20 7.65 -7.47
C TRP A 73 -12.33 6.79 -8.74
N THR A 74 -13.04 5.68 -8.67
CA THR A 74 -13.36 4.85 -9.84
C THR A 74 -14.16 5.64 -10.87
N ILE A 75 -15.22 6.34 -10.45
CA ILE A 75 -16.04 7.16 -11.34
C ILE A 75 -15.17 8.24 -11.97
N LEU A 76 -14.44 9.03 -11.18
CA LEU A 76 -13.54 10.08 -11.66
C LEU A 76 -12.52 9.56 -12.70
N GLY A 77 -11.96 8.37 -12.45
CA GLY A 77 -11.03 7.70 -13.36
C GLY A 77 -11.66 7.18 -14.65
N ARG A 78 -12.99 7.11 -14.72
CA ARG A 78 -13.77 6.65 -15.88
C ARG A 78 -14.65 7.72 -16.52
N LEU A 79 -14.82 8.89 -15.89
CA LEU A 79 -15.67 9.99 -16.37
C LEU A 79 -15.32 10.46 -17.79
N GLY A 80 -14.07 10.33 -18.18
CA GLY A 80 -13.51 10.71 -19.47
C GLY A 80 -13.16 9.57 -20.40
N ALA A 81 -13.59 8.35 -20.09
CA ALA A 81 -13.37 7.23 -20.99
C ALA A 81 -14.25 7.41 -22.22
N GLU A 82 -13.63 7.89 -23.30
CA GLU A 82 -14.25 8.05 -24.61
C GLU A 82 -13.70 6.97 -25.56
N ALA A 83 -14.58 6.31 -26.29
CA ALA A 83 -14.21 5.37 -27.33
C ALA A 83 -15.18 5.50 -28.50
N SER A 84 -14.64 5.73 -29.70
CA SER A 84 -15.39 5.74 -30.94
C SER A 84 -14.97 4.54 -31.79
N PHE A 85 -15.93 3.77 -32.30
CA PHE A 85 -15.64 2.71 -33.27
C PHE A 85 -16.66 2.72 -34.39
N THR A 86 -16.19 2.51 -35.62
CA THR A 86 -17.04 2.48 -36.80
C THR A 86 -17.33 1.04 -37.18
N LEU A 87 -18.61 0.66 -37.19
CA LEU A 87 -19.07 -0.65 -37.64
C LEU A 87 -20.07 -0.46 -38.78
N ASN A 88 -19.76 -1.03 -39.96
CA ASN A 88 -20.59 -0.91 -41.17
C ASN A 88 -20.95 0.55 -41.56
N GLY A 89 -20.01 1.48 -41.37
CA GLY A 89 -20.23 2.91 -41.66
C GLY A 89 -21.07 3.66 -40.62
N VAL A 90 -21.52 2.98 -39.56
CA VAL A 90 -22.16 3.60 -38.40
C VAL A 90 -21.11 3.81 -37.31
N GLU A 91 -20.94 5.06 -36.89
CA GLU A 91 -20.04 5.41 -35.81
C GLU A 91 -20.74 5.25 -34.46
N TYR A 92 -20.19 4.40 -33.60
CA TYR A 92 -20.65 4.20 -32.24
C TYR A 92 -19.73 4.97 -31.30
N HIS A 93 -20.33 5.85 -30.51
CA HIS A 93 -19.63 6.63 -29.48
C HIS A 93 -19.99 6.09 -28.10
N TYR A 94 -18.97 5.74 -27.33
CA TYR A 94 -19.04 5.46 -25.91
C TYR A 94 -18.37 6.61 -25.18
N GLY A 95 -19.04 7.19 -24.19
CA GLY A 95 -18.51 8.28 -23.39
C GLY A 95 -19.60 9.27 -23.01
N LEU A 96 -19.30 10.09 -22.00
CA LEU A 96 -20.24 11.11 -21.51
C LEU A 96 -20.09 12.45 -22.24
N GLY A 97 -19.15 12.57 -23.18
CA GLY A 97 -18.89 13.80 -23.95
C GLY A 97 -18.51 14.99 -23.07
N ILE A 98 -17.91 14.73 -21.90
CA ILE A 98 -17.53 15.77 -20.93
C ILE A 98 -16.27 16.45 -21.46
N PRO A 99 -16.31 17.76 -21.78
CA PRO A 99 -15.12 18.48 -22.22
C PRO A 99 -13.99 18.36 -21.18
N GLY A 100 -12.81 17.87 -21.59
CA GLY A 100 -11.67 17.64 -20.70
C GLY A 100 -11.78 16.38 -19.83
N GLY A 101 -12.83 15.57 -19.98
CA GLY A 101 -13.02 14.33 -19.24
C GLY A 101 -11.80 13.40 -19.35
N GLY A 102 -11.27 13.19 -20.55
CA GLY A 102 -10.11 12.31 -20.76
C GLY A 102 -8.87 12.72 -19.95
N ILE A 103 -8.63 14.03 -19.81
CA ILE A 103 -7.53 14.57 -19.00
C ILE A 103 -7.79 14.28 -17.51
N ILE A 104 -9.02 14.51 -17.04
CA ILE A 104 -9.41 14.20 -15.66
C ILE A 104 -9.19 12.72 -15.36
N SER A 105 -9.68 11.83 -16.23
CA SER A 105 -9.53 10.38 -16.04
C SER A 105 -8.08 9.93 -16.10
N PHE A 106 -7.26 10.52 -16.97
CA PHE A 106 -5.82 10.26 -17.02
C PHE A 106 -5.13 10.65 -15.71
N VAL A 107 -5.36 11.88 -15.22
CA VAL A 107 -4.78 12.38 -13.98
C VAL A 107 -5.23 11.53 -12.78
N VAL A 108 -6.53 11.23 -12.68
CA VAL A 108 -7.08 10.41 -11.61
C VAL A 108 -6.47 9.01 -11.62
N THR A 109 -6.34 8.39 -12.79
CA THR A 109 -5.73 7.06 -12.94
C THR A 109 -4.28 7.06 -12.47
N LEU A 110 -3.51 8.08 -12.81
CA LEU A 110 -2.10 8.20 -12.39
C LEU A 110 -1.95 8.38 -10.87
N ILE A 111 -2.88 9.10 -10.23
CA ILE A 111 -2.80 9.43 -8.80
C ILE A 111 -3.44 8.34 -7.93
N SER A 112 -4.37 7.55 -8.46
CA SER A 112 -5.11 6.52 -7.72
C SER A 112 -4.21 5.58 -6.89
N PRO A 113 -3.07 5.06 -7.39
CA PRO A 113 -2.19 4.20 -6.59
C PRO A 113 -1.66 4.90 -5.34
N ILE A 114 -1.38 6.21 -5.42
CA ILE A 114 -0.90 7.02 -4.29
C ILE A 114 -1.96 7.05 -3.18
N VAL A 115 -3.21 7.31 -3.58
CA VAL A 115 -4.35 7.36 -2.67
C VAL A 115 -4.57 6.03 -1.98
N LEU A 116 -4.59 4.94 -2.76
CA LEU A 116 -4.82 3.60 -2.24
C LEU A 116 -3.69 3.17 -1.28
N ALA A 117 -2.45 3.51 -1.60
CA ALA A 117 -1.31 3.26 -0.71
C ALA A 117 -1.41 4.06 0.58
N HIS A 118 -1.72 5.35 0.49
CA HIS A 118 -1.87 6.21 1.66
C HIS A 118 -2.98 5.73 2.59
N VAL A 119 -4.19 5.53 2.06
CA VAL A 119 -5.35 5.03 2.82
C VAL A 119 -5.06 3.65 3.40
N GLY A 120 -4.45 2.75 2.61
CA GLY A 120 -4.02 1.43 3.07
C GLY A 120 -3.10 1.53 4.28
N LEU A 121 -2.00 2.28 4.18
CA LEU A 121 -1.01 2.44 5.25
C LEU A 121 -1.60 3.09 6.51
N LEU A 122 -2.53 4.03 6.36
CA LEU A 122 -3.25 4.59 7.50
C LEU A 122 -4.11 3.52 8.20
N THR A 123 -4.85 2.72 7.44
CA THR A 123 -5.69 1.67 8.02
C THR A 123 -4.89 0.52 8.65
N SER A 124 -3.69 0.24 8.14
CA SER A 124 -2.78 -0.74 8.74
C SER A 124 -2.16 -0.25 10.05
N SER A 125 -2.03 1.08 10.23
CA SER A 125 -1.64 1.68 11.51
C SER A 125 -2.74 1.70 12.58
N GLY A 126 -3.96 1.25 12.24
CA GLY A 126 -5.10 1.21 13.17
C GLY A 126 -6.01 2.44 13.10
N ARG A 127 -5.73 3.39 12.21
CA ARG A 127 -6.56 4.57 12.01
C ARG A 127 -7.71 4.27 11.04
N LYS A 128 -8.94 4.67 11.38
CA LYS A 128 -10.03 4.72 10.39
C LYS A 128 -9.72 5.78 9.34
N ALA A 129 -9.97 5.45 8.08
CA ALA A 129 -9.86 6.39 6.98
C ALA A 129 -11.04 7.36 7.02
N ASP A 130 -10.76 8.62 6.69
CA ASP A 130 -11.74 9.67 6.46
C ASP A 130 -11.79 10.00 4.97
N PHE A 131 -12.89 10.62 4.50
CA PHE A 131 -12.99 11.06 3.09
C PHE A 131 -11.85 12.00 2.67
N LYS A 132 -11.32 12.82 3.59
CA LYS A 132 -10.16 13.71 3.31
C LYS A 132 -8.88 12.94 2.97
N ASP A 133 -8.73 11.71 3.46
CA ASP A 133 -7.53 10.91 3.21
C ASP A 133 -7.44 10.45 1.76
N PHE A 134 -8.60 10.30 1.11
CA PHE A 134 -8.68 10.01 -0.32
C PHE A 134 -8.17 11.16 -1.20
N PHE A 135 -8.01 12.36 -0.63
CA PHE A 135 -7.50 13.55 -1.32
C PHE A 135 -6.18 14.04 -0.72
N THR A 136 -5.52 13.21 0.09
CA THR A 136 -4.21 13.48 0.66
C THR A 136 -3.16 12.66 -0.08
N PHE A 137 -2.12 13.34 -0.58
CA PHE A 137 -1.09 12.73 -1.42
C PHE A 137 0.29 12.94 -0.81
N PRO A 138 0.72 12.11 0.17
CA PRO A 138 2.05 12.22 0.74
C PRO A 138 3.10 11.98 -0.33
N ASN A 139 4.20 12.72 -0.25
CA ASN A 139 5.32 12.59 -1.19
C ASN A 139 4.88 12.63 -2.68
N PHE A 140 3.89 13.48 -3.02
CA PHE A 140 3.21 13.45 -4.32
C PHE A 140 4.16 13.49 -5.52
N GLY A 141 5.06 14.47 -5.57
CA GLY A 141 5.93 14.67 -6.74
C GLY A 141 6.85 13.49 -7.03
N GLN A 142 7.51 12.95 -5.99
CA GLN A 142 8.39 11.80 -6.15
C GLN A 142 7.60 10.52 -6.43
N THR A 143 6.45 10.34 -5.78
CA THR A 143 5.61 9.16 -6.01
C THR A 143 5.03 9.16 -7.43
N LEU A 144 4.56 10.31 -7.93
CA LEU A 144 4.08 10.47 -9.29
C LEU A 144 5.20 10.19 -10.30
N LEU A 145 6.39 10.75 -10.08
CA LEU A 145 7.55 10.46 -10.92
C LEU A 145 7.89 8.96 -10.91
N ALA A 146 7.86 8.32 -9.75
CA ALA A 146 8.12 6.88 -9.63
C ALA A 146 7.09 6.03 -10.39
N LEU A 147 5.81 6.41 -10.34
CA LEU A 147 4.74 5.74 -11.06
C LEU A 147 4.88 5.92 -12.58
N ILE A 148 5.24 7.11 -13.06
CA ILE A 148 5.51 7.38 -14.48
C ILE A 148 6.70 6.54 -14.97
N LEU A 149 7.82 6.56 -14.23
CA LEU A 149 9.00 5.75 -14.56
C LEU A 149 8.69 4.25 -14.53
N SER A 150 7.87 3.81 -13.58
CA SER A 150 7.41 2.42 -13.49
C SER A 150 6.55 2.03 -14.69
N ALA A 151 5.59 2.89 -15.07
CA ALA A 151 4.75 2.66 -16.25
C ALA A 151 5.57 2.59 -17.54
N LEU A 152 6.59 3.46 -17.68
CA LEU A 152 7.52 3.42 -18.82
C LEU A 152 8.34 2.12 -18.81
N ALA A 153 8.88 1.71 -17.67
CA ALA A 153 9.63 0.46 -17.57
C ALA A 153 8.76 -0.76 -17.92
N ILE A 154 7.55 -0.84 -17.38
CA ILE A 154 6.58 -1.90 -17.67
C ILE A 154 6.18 -1.89 -19.14
N GLY A 155 5.90 -0.71 -19.70
CA GLY A 155 5.51 -0.53 -21.11
C GLY A 155 6.62 -0.96 -22.06
N LEU A 156 7.86 -0.52 -21.83
CA LEU A 156 9.02 -0.95 -22.61
C LEU A 156 9.24 -2.46 -22.47
N GLY A 157 9.14 -2.99 -21.25
CA GLY A 157 9.18 -4.42 -21.00
C GLY A 157 8.15 -5.15 -21.86
N ALA A 158 6.88 -4.76 -21.80
CA ALA A 158 5.79 -5.39 -22.52
C ALA A 158 5.92 -5.28 -24.06
N ILE A 159 6.41 -4.16 -24.59
CA ILE A 159 6.60 -3.94 -26.03
C ILE A 159 7.72 -4.83 -26.57
N PHE A 160 8.86 -4.88 -25.88
CA PHE A 160 10.02 -5.64 -26.36
C PHE A 160 9.86 -7.14 -26.12
N LEU A 161 9.39 -7.55 -24.95
CA LEU A 161 9.12 -8.95 -24.60
C LEU A 161 8.03 -8.99 -23.49
N VAL A 162 6.84 -9.51 -23.82
CA VAL A 162 5.69 -9.56 -22.89
C VAL A 162 6.07 -10.06 -21.48
N ILE A 163 6.95 -11.06 -21.39
CA ILE A 163 7.40 -11.66 -20.11
C ILE A 163 8.11 -10.65 -19.20
N PRO A 164 9.19 -9.95 -19.62
CA PRO A 164 9.75 -8.81 -18.89
C PRO A 164 8.75 -7.76 -18.43
N GLY A 165 7.74 -7.42 -19.24
CA GLY A 165 6.68 -6.50 -18.83
C GLY A 165 5.91 -7.00 -17.60
N ILE A 166 5.53 -8.28 -17.58
CA ILE A 166 4.83 -8.92 -16.45
C ILE A 166 5.73 -8.97 -15.21
N ILE A 167 7.02 -9.30 -15.37
CA ILE A 167 7.97 -9.34 -14.25
C ILE A 167 8.11 -7.94 -13.65
N LEU A 168 8.26 -6.89 -14.46
CA LEU A 168 8.36 -5.51 -13.98
C LEU A 168 7.07 -5.05 -13.30
N TYR A 169 5.91 -5.42 -13.84
CA TYR A 169 4.62 -5.10 -13.21
C TYR A 169 4.54 -5.68 -11.79
N TYR A 170 4.96 -6.94 -11.63
CA TYR A 170 5.06 -7.57 -10.32
C TYR A 170 6.06 -6.83 -9.42
N LEU A 171 7.31 -6.64 -9.87
CA LEU A 171 8.39 -6.06 -9.06
C LEU A 171 8.15 -4.59 -8.67
N LEU A 172 7.30 -3.87 -9.40
CA LEU A 172 7.00 -2.45 -9.15
C LEU A 172 5.67 -2.24 -8.42
N THR A 173 5.01 -3.31 -7.98
CA THR A 173 3.72 -3.24 -7.26
C THR A 173 3.80 -2.44 -5.94
N PHE A 174 4.97 -2.38 -5.29
CA PHE A 174 5.16 -1.68 -4.01
C PHE A 174 5.75 -0.26 -4.11
N VAL A 175 5.93 0.28 -5.31
CA VAL A 175 6.60 1.59 -5.52
C VAL A 175 5.88 2.72 -4.78
N GLN A 176 4.57 2.83 -4.95
CA GLN A 176 3.77 3.85 -4.28
C GLN A 176 3.77 3.71 -2.76
N TYR A 177 3.84 2.49 -2.23
CA TYR A 177 3.89 2.24 -0.79
C TYR A 177 5.24 2.67 -0.21
N ALA A 178 6.33 2.30 -0.86
CA ALA A 178 7.68 2.69 -0.46
C ALA A 178 7.87 4.22 -0.52
N ALA A 179 7.37 4.87 -1.59
CA ALA A 179 7.46 6.31 -1.73
C ALA A 179 6.62 7.06 -0.68
N VAL A 180 5.39 6.61 -0.40
CA VAL A 180 4.50 7.24 0.57
C VAL A 180 4.96 7.00 2.01
N GLU A 181 5.36 5.78 2.35
CA GLU A 181 5.73 5.41 3.72
C GLU A 181 7.08 5.98 4.14
N HIS A 182 8.09 5.84 3.28
CA HIS A 182 9.46 6.18 3.62
C HIS A 182 9.90 7.54 3.04
N ASN A 183 8.98 8.27 2.40
CA ASN A 183 9.25 9.56 1.75
C ASN A 183 10.45 9.51 0.79
N LEU A 184 10.57 8.41 0.05
CA LEU A 184 11.70 8.15 -0.85
C LEU A 184 11.59 8.94 -2.15
N GLU A 185 12.75 9.27 -2.73
CA GLU A 185 12.82 9.70 -4.12
C GLU A 185 12.41 8.60 -5.09
N ALA A 186 12.00 8.98 -6.30
CA ALA A 186 11.38 8.08 -7.27
C ALA A 186 12.19 6.81 -7.56
N THR A 187 13.48 6.97 -7.88
CA THR A 187 14.35 5.84 -8.21
C THR A 187 14.66 4.95 -7.00
N ALA A 188 14.72 5.54 -5.81
CA ALA A 188 14.91 4.81 -4.55
C ALA A 188 13.67 3.98 -4.21
N ALA A 189 12.46 4.52 -4.41
CA ALA A 189 11.20 3.79 -4.24
C ALA A 189 11.09 2.60 -5.21
N MET A 190 11.47 2.80 -6.49
CA MET A 190 11.53 1.71 -7.48
C MET A 190 12.49 0.60 -7.05
N ARG A 191 13.71 0.94 -6.65
CA ARG A 191 14.71 -0.03 -6.18
C ARG A 191 14.26 -0.76 -4.92
N TYR A 192 13.63 -0.06 -3.99
CA TYR A 192 13.07 -0.63 -2.78
C TYR A 192 12.00 -1.67 -3.12
N SER A 193 11.04 -1.32 -3.98
CA SER A 193 9.98 -2.24 -4.43
C SER A 193 10.57 -3.49 -5.09
N MET A 194 11.49 -3.31 -6.03
CA MET A 194 12.12 -4.43 -6.75
C MET A 194 12.82 -5.40 -5.80
N ARG A 195 13.59 -4.88 -4.82
CA ARG A 195 14.28 -5.70 -3.82
C ARG A 195 13.30 -6.42 -2.90
N LEU A 196 12.32 -5.69 -2.35
CA LEU A 196 11.36 -6.27 -1.42
C LEU A 196 10.56 -7.41 -2.06
N LEU A 197 10.15 -7.26 -3.32
CA LEU A 197 9.43 -8.30 -4.07
C LEU A 197 10.35 -9.43 -4.55
N SER A 198 11.58 -9.14 -4.99
CA SER A 198 12.54 -10.19 -5.41
C SER A 198 12.97 -11.08 -4.25
N ASP A 199 13.11 -10.51 -3.06
CA ASP A 199 13.59 -11.24 -1.89
C ASP A 199 12.47 -12.11 -1.26
N ASN A 200 11.21 -11.86 -1.64
CA ASN A 200 10.03 -12.49 -1.03
C ASN A 200 9.06 -13.10 -2.05
N VAL A 201 9.54 -13.48 -3.23
CA VAL A 201 8.72 -14.01 -4.34
C VAL A 201 7.82 -15.16 -3.89
N GLY A 202 8.36 -16.14 -3.17
CA GLY A 202 7.63 -17.33 -2.74
C GLY A 202 6.42 -17.01 -1.85
N VAL A 203 6.48 -15.91 -1.11
CA VAL A 203 5.42 -15.47 -0.19
C VAL A 203 4.45 -14.49 -0.86
N LEU A 204 4.94 -13.62 -1.75
CA LEU A 204 4.17 -12.53 -2.33
C LEU A 204 3.49 -12.87 -3.66
N VAL A 205 4.00 -13.85 -4.43
CA VAL A 205 3.33 -14.29 -5.68
C VAL A 205 1.89 -14.75 -5.46
N PRO A 206 1.55 -15.53 -4.41
CA PRO A 206 0.16 -15.89 -4.11
C PRO A 206 -0.77 -14.67 -3.96
N PHE A 207 -0.29 -13.57 -3.35
CA PHE A 207 -1.07 -12.33 -3.24
C PHE A 207 -1.32 -11.69 -4.60
N ALA A 208 -0.30 -11.67 -5.47
CA ALA A 208 -0.46 -11.14 -6.83
C ALA A 208 -1.48 -11.97 -7.64
N LEU A 209 -1.41 -13.30 -7.55
CA LEU A 209 -2.35 -14.20 -8.24
C LEU A 209 -3.78 -14.01 -7.74
N VAL A 210 -4.00 -14.01 -6.42
CA VAL A 210 -5.32 -13.76 -5.85
C VAL A 210 -5.82 -12.36 -6.17
N GLY A 211 -4.94 -11.36 -6.14
CA GLY A 211 -5.25 -10.00 -6.56
C GLY A 211 -5.75 -9.93 -8.01
N VAL A 212 -5.10 -10.63 -8.94
CA VAL A 212 -5.55 -10.71 -10.34
C VAL A 212 -6.91 -11.40 -10.45
N LEU A 213 -7.10 -12.54 -9.78
CA LEU A 213 -8.37 -13.26 -9.80
C LEU A 213 -9.53 -12.42 -9.24
N LEU A 214 -9.30 -11.67 -8.16
CA LEU A 214 -10.28 -10.76 -7.57
C LEU A 214 -10.62 -9.58 -8.48
N HIS A 215 -9.62 -9.02 -9.18
CA HIS A 215 -9.87 -7.97 -10.16
C HIS A 215 -10.69 -8.50 -11.34
N LEU A 216 -10.39 -9.71 -11.84
CA LEU A 216 -11.16 -10.35 -12.92
C LEU A 216 -12.59 -10.65 -12.47
N ALA A 217 -12.77 -11.22 -11.28
CA ALA A 217 -14.10 -11.50 -10.72
C ALA A 217 -14.91 -10.22 -10.47
N GLY A 218 -14.25 -9.18 -9.96
CA GLY A 218 -14.87 -7.88 -9.71
C GLY A 218 -15.27 -7.15 -10.99
N ALA A 219 -14.44 -7.22 -12.04
CA ALA A 219 -14.70 -6.53 -13.30
C ALA A 219 -15.98 -7.01 -14.02
N VAL A 220 -16.54 -8.16 -13.63
CA VAL A 220 -17.81 -8.69 -14.18
C VAL A 220 -18.99 -7.75 -13.89
N THR A 221 -18.99 -7.06 -12.75
CA THR A 221 -20.10 -6.16 -12.36
C THR A 221 -19.58 -4.90 -11.69
N VAL A 222 -20.36 -3.80 -11.79
CA VAL A 222 -20.00 -2.56 -11.08
C VAL A 222 -19.89 -2.78 -9.58
N ILE A 223 -20.84 -3.51 -8.98
CA ILE A 223 -20.83 -3.80 -7.53
C ILE A 223 -19.61 -4.67 -7.18
N GLY A 224 -19.32 -5.69 -7.98
CA GLY A 224 -18.15 -6.54 -7.83
C GLY A 224 -16.86 -5.72 -7.78
N TRP A 225 -16.68 -4.78 -8.72
CA TRP A 225 -15.52 -3.91 -8.77
C TRP A 225 -15.39 -3.00 -7.54
N ILE A 226 -16.51 -2.41 -7.09
CA ILE A 226 -16.52 -1.53 -5.91
C ILE A 226 -16.12 -2.28 -4.63
N VAL A 227 -16.39 -3.58 -4.55
CA VAL A 227 -15.99 -4.41 -3.40
C VAL A 227 -14.56 -4.95 -3.57
N THR A 228 -14.22 -5.53 -4.72
CA THR A 228 -12.93 -6.20 -4.90
C THR A 228 -11.77 -5.22 -5.08
N GLY A 229 -12.00 -4.03 -5.65
CA GLY A 229 -10.98 -3.01 -5.80
C GLY A 229 -10.32 -2.58 -4.48
N PRO A 230 -11.07 -2.09 -3.47
CA PRO A 230 -10.50 -1.74 -2.17
C PRO A 230 -10.02 -2.99 -1.42
N LEU A 231 -10.64 -4.15 -1.63
CA LEU A 231 -10.20 -5.42 -1.05
C LEU A 231 -8.78 -5.77 -1.51
N VAL A 232 -8.50 -5.71 -2.82
CA VAL A 232 -7.15 -5.98 -3.33
C VAL A 232 -6.17 -4.91 -2.87
N ALA A 233 -6.54 -3.62 -2.88
CA ALA A 233 -5.66 -2.55 -2.39
C ALA A 233 -5.24 -2.77 -0.92
N LEU A 234 -6.18 -3.23 -0.08
CA LEU A 234 -5.91 -3.56 1.31
C LEU A 234 -5.10 -4.87 1.43
N MET A 235 -5.38 -5.90 0.63
CA MET A 235 -4.53 -7.10 0.60
C MET A 235 -3.09 -6.79 0.21
N THR A 236 -2.87 -5.90 -0.76
CA THR A 236 -1.54 -5.42 -1.14
C THR A 236 -0.87 -4.66 0.01
N THR A 237 -1.64 -3.83 0.73
CA THR A 237 -1.16 -3.14 1.94
C THR A 237 -0.75 -4.14 3.03
N TYR A 238 -1.58 -5.15 3.29
CA TYR A 238 -1.28 -6.22 4.25
C TYR A 238 0.03 -6.91 3.87
N ALA A 239 0.15 -7.36 2.62
CA ALA A 239 1.35 -8.03 2.13
C ALA A 239 2.59 -7.14 2.31
N TYR A 240 2.49 -5.87 1.92
CA TYR A 240 3.56 -4.87 2.04
C TYR A 240 4.01 -4.64 3.50
N VAL A 241 3.08 -4.52 4.45
CA VAL A 241 3.42 -4.29 5.86
C VAL A 241 4.02 -5.54 6.50
N ARG A 242 3.42 -6.70 6.24
CA ARG A 242 3.73 -7.96 6.93
C ARG A 242 5.03 -8.59 6.42
N VAL A 243 5.35 -8.43 5.12
CA VAL A 243 6.62 -8.90 4.55
C VAL A 243 7.83 -8.15 5.12
N GLN A 244 7.62 -6.94 5.66
CA GLN A 244 8.65 -6.19 6.39
C GLN A 244 8.79 -6.63 7.86
N GLY A 245 8.10 -7.69 8.29
CA GLY A 245 8.14 -8.20 9.66
C GLY A 245 7.30 -7.40 10.67
N ARG A 246 6.54 -6.39 10.21
CA ARG A 246 5.62 -5.62 11.06
C ARG A 246 4.28 -6.33 11.17
N ASP A 247 3.49 -6.00 12.18
CA ASP A 247 2.09 -6.45 12.26
C ASP A 247 1.14 -5.36 11.73
N VAL A 248 -0.03 -5.78 11.28
CA VAL A 248 -1.13 -4.86 10.94
C VAL A 248 -2.03 -4.71 12.15
N ALA A 249 -2.54 -3.50 12.38
CA ALA A 249 -3.51 -3.29 13.45
C ALA A 249 -4.73 -4.22 13.23
N ARG A 250 -5.12 -4.94 14.29
CA ARG A 250 -6.38 -5.69 14.37
C ARG A 250 -7.34 -4.87 15.21
N TYR A 251 -8.59 -4.70 14.77
CA TYR A 251 -9.57 -4.08 15.66
C TYR A 251 -9.83 -5.08 16.81
N PRO A 252 -10.02 -4.61 18.05
CA PRO A 252 -10.41 -5.51 19.11
C PRO A 252 -11.74 -6.14 18.70
N SER A 253 -11.77 -7.48 18.63
CA SER A 253 -13.01 -8.24 18.68
C SER A 253 -13.78 -7.71 19.87
N GLN A 254 -14.89 -7.01 19.62
CA GLN A 254 -15.79 -6.62 20.70
C GLN A 254 -16.27 -7.93 21.35
N GLY A 255 -15.88 -8.11 22.61
CA GLY A 255 -16.44 -9.14 23.47
C GLY A 255 -17.85 -8.80 23.92
#